data_AF-A0A3C1KV63-F1
#
_entry.id   AF-A0A3C1KV63-F1
#
_cell.length_a   1.000
_cell.length_b   1.000
_cell.length_c   1.000
_cell.angle_alpha   90.00
_cell.angle_beta   90.00
_cell.angle_gamma   90.00
#
_symmetry.space_group_name_H-M   'P 1'
#
loop_
_entity.id
_entity.type
_entity.pdbx_description
1 polymer ?
#
loop_
_entity_poly.entity_id
_entity_poly.type
_entity_poly.pdbx_seq_one_letter_code
_entity_poly.pdbx_strand_id
1 'polypeptide(L)'
;MDQQLIGQFEARRISRMLSKLYLGRLRQDEHIAVSALVADGWTEVCFELQGGERTYRAEARLNGAKQGLRPNDCKDMLVDLLGHLFDGYLSEPREPFTGPKWEELQYEGYVVFMRGQERAQQIEVLAAQLLHDDARQRSRRATWSPNPHDDDQSD
;
A
#
# COMPACT_ATOMS: atom_id res chain seq x y z
N MET A 1 0.18 19.28 -27.97
CA MET A 1 -0.31 19.44 -26.59
C MET A 1 -1.58 18.60 -26.46
N ASP A 2 -1.49 17.27 -26.35
CA ASP A 2 -2.71 16.40 -26.37
C ASP A 2 -2.56 15.03 -25.67
N GLN A 3 -1.47 14.76 -24.95
CA GLN A 3 -1.30 13.47 -24.24
C GLN A 3 -1.96 13.45 -22.84
N GLN A 4 -2.21 14.61 -22.23
CA GLN A 4 -2.78 14.68 -20.87
C GLN A 4 -4.29 14.39 -20.81
N LEU A 5 -5.05 14.72 -21.85
CA LEU A 5 -6.52 14.59 -21.82
C LEU A 5 -7.00 13.15 -22.09
N ILE A 6 -6.29 12.38 -22.91
CA ILE A 6 -6.63 10.99 -23.24
C ILE A 6 -6.49 10.09 -21.98
N GLY A 7 -5.45 10.33 -21.17
CA GLY A 7 -5.24 9.58 -19.92
C GLY A 7 -6.32 9.80 -18.86
N GLN A 8 -6.85 11.03 -18.73
CA GLN A 8 -7.85 11.36 -17.70
C GLN A 8 -9.24 10.76 -17.98
N PHE A 9 -9.64 10.67 -19.26
CA PHE A 9 -10.95 10.10 -19.62
C PHE A 9 -11.01 8.58 -19.42
N GLU A 10 -9.94 7.87 -19.76
CA GLU A 10 -9.83 6.43 -19.53
C GLU A 10 -9.73 6.11 -18.03
N ALA A 11 -8.92 6.86 -17.29
CA ALA A 11 -8.84 6.80 -15.82
C ALA A 11 -10.22 6.93 -15.16
N ARG A 12 -11.03 7.91 -15.55
CA ARG A 12 -12.40 8.10 -15.03
C ARG A 12 -13.36 6.97 -15.42
N ARG A 13 -13.15 6.30 -16.55
CA ARG A 13 -13.96 5.15 -16.99
C ARG A 13 -13.59 3.91 -16.20
N ILE A 14 -12.30 3.64 -16.03
CA ILE A 14 -11.76 2.52 -15.26
C ILE A 14 -12.13 2.67 -13.78
N SER A 15 -11.94 3.85 -13.18
CA SER A 15 -12.44 4.15 -11.82
C SER A 15 -13.92 3.88 -11.68
N ARG A 16 -14.78 4.36 -12.60
CA ARG A 16 -16.23 4.09 -12.53
C ARG A 16 -16.58 2.62 -12.69
N MET A 17 -15.85 1.88 -13.51
CA MET A 17 -16.04 0.45 -13.69
C MET A 17 -15.65 -0.31 -12.42
N LEU A 18 -14.49 -0.01 -11.84
CA LEU A 18 -14.02 -0.64 -10.61
C LEU A 18 -14.91 -0.27 -9.42
N SER A 19 -15.29 1.00 -9.27
CA SER A 19 -16.27 1.40 -8.25
C SER A 19 -17.59 0.65 -8.39
N LYS A 20 -18.03 0.32 -9.62
CA LYS A 20 -19.20 -0.53 -9.86
C LYS A 20 -18.97 -2.01 -9.52
N LEU A 21 -17.80 -2.54 -9.83
CA LEU A 21 -17.42 -3.91 -9.47
C LEU A 21 -17.31 -4.10 -7.96
N TYR A 22 -16.86 -3.08 -7.23
CA TYR A 22 -16.64 -3.11 -5.78
C TYR A 22 -17.71 -2.37 -4.97
N LEU A 23 -18.82 -1.95 -5.59
CA LEU A 23 -19.87 -1.12 -4.99
C LEU A 23 -20.56 -1.76 -3.77
N GLY A 24 -20.36 -3.07 -3.55
CA GLY A 24 -20.82 -3.80 -2.35
C GLY A 24 -19.73 -4.09 -1.30
N ARG A 25 -18.46 -3.74 -1.57
CA ARG A 25 -17.31 -3.99 -0.67
C ARG A 25 -16.66 -2.70 -0.16
N LEU A 26 -16.91 -1.58 -0.84
CA LEU A 26 -16.49 -0.24 -0.40
C LEU A 26 -17.45 0.29 0.65
N ARG A 27 -16.90 0.99 1.66
CA ARG A 27 -17.68 1.76 2.62
C ARG A 27 -18.21 3.04 1.95
N GLN A 28 -19.23 3.67 2.54
CA GLN A 28 -19.86 4.87 1.98
C GLN A 28 -18.90 6.06 1.82
N ASP A 29 -17.85 6.11 2.64
CA ASP A 29 -16.82 7.14 2.67
C ASP A 29 -15.55 6.77 1.90
N GLU A 30 -15.54 5.61 1.23
CA GLU A 30 -14.41 5.11 0.45
C GLU A 30 -14.58 5.35 -1.04
N HIS A 31 -13.51 5.87 -1.67
CA HIS A 31 -13.43 6.08 -3.11
C HIS A 31 -12.16 5.47 -3.70
N ILE A 32 -12.32 4.90 -4.91
CA ILE A 32 -11.20 4.36 -5.70
C ILE A 32 -10.88 5.34 -6.83
N ALA A 33 -9.64 5.82 -6.85
CA ALA A 33 -9.05 6.53 -7.96
C ALA A 33 -8.08 5.61 -8.73
N VAL A 34 -8.19 5.61 -10.06
CA VAL A 34 -7.24 4.95 -10.95
C VAL A 34 -6.68 5.97 -11.91
N SER A 35 -5.36 5.95 -12.08
CA SER A 35 -4.68 6.78 -13.07
C SER A 35 -3.74 5.93 -13.92
N ALA A 36 -3.51 6.36 -15.16
CA ALA A 36 -2.59 5.72 -16.07
C ALA A 36 -1.71 6.75 -16.76
N LEU A 37 -0.43 6.44 -16.90
CA LEU A 37 0.58 7.25 -17.58
C LEU A 37 1.26 6.40 -18.65
N VAL A 38 1.42 6.97 -19.85
CA VAL A 38 2.18 6.34 -20.94
C VAL A 38 3.27 7.31 -21.37
N ALA A 39 4.53 6.92 -21.20
CA ALA A 39 5.69 7.73 -21.54
C ALA A 39 6.89 6.83 -21.87
N ASP A 40 7.68 7.19 -22.87
CA ASP A 40 8.96 6.53 -23.21
C ASP A 40 8.88 4.99 -23.35
N GLY A 41 7.77 4.49 -23.92
CA GLY A 41 7.52 3.06 -24.09
C GLY A 41 7.07 2.32 -22.82
N TRP A 42 6.97 3.03 -21.69
CA TRP A 42 6.40 2.56 -20.45
C TRP A 42 4.91 2.86 -20.37
N THR A 43 4.16 1.92 -19.81
CA THR A 43 2.81 2.14 -19.31
C THR A 43 2.83 1.90 -17.81
N GLU A 44 2.29 2.84 -17.05
CA GLU A 44 2.15 2.80 -15.60
C GLU A 44 0.68 3.00 -15.25
N VAL A 45 0.19 2.22 -14.29
CA VAL A 45 -1.15 2.33 -13.71
C VAL A 45 -1.00 2.44 -12.20
N CYS A 46 -1.77 3.33 -11.60
CA CYS A 46 -1.82 3.54 -10.16
C CYS A 46 -3.26 3.37 -9.67
N PHE A 47 -3.45 2.57 -8.63
CA PHE A 47 -4.69 2.41 -7.88
C PHE A 47 -4.55 3.08 -6.52
N GLU A 48 -5.50 3.92 -6.16
CA GLU A 48 -5.59 4.56 -4.86
C GLU A 48 -6.99 4.34 -4.26
N LEU A 49 -7.06 3.76 -3.07
CA LEU A 49 -8.24 3.77 -2.21
C LEU A 49 -8.00 4.79 -1.11
N GLN A 50 -8.96 5.70 -0.97
CA GLN A 50 -8.96 6.70 0.08
C GLN A 50 -10.35 6.72 0.72
N GLY A 51 -10.40 6.70 2.06
CA GLY A 51 -11.64 6.80 2.81
C GLY A 51 -11.60 6.06 4.14
N GLY A 52 -12.26 6.61 5.15
CA GLY A 52 -12.27 6.07 6.50
C GLY A 52 -10.86 5.89 7.08
N GLU A 53 -10.61 4.71 7.65
CA GLU A 53 -9.30 4.32 8.22
C GLU A 53 -8.42 3.55 7.22
N ARG A 54 -8.91 3.27 6.00
CA ARG A 54 -8.19 2.47 5.01
C ARG A 54 -7.59 3.37 3.94
N THR A 55 -6.27 3.31 3.83
CA THR A 55 -5.54 3.86 2.70
C THR A 55 -4.82 2.72 2.00
N TYR A 56 -4.98 2.64 0.68
CA TYR A 56 -4.24 1.71 -0.16
C TYR A 56 -3.77 2.46 -1.39
N ARG A 57 -2.48 2.31 -1.70
CA ARG A 57 -1.92 2.74 -2.98
C ARG A 57 -1.02 1.65 -3.52
N ALA A 58 -1.21 1.32 -4.79
CA ALA A 58 -0.35 0.40 -5.52
C ALA A 58 -0.13 0.91 -6.93
N GLU A 59 1.10 0.77 -7.40
CA GLU A 59 1.52 1.17 -8.73
C GLU A 59 2.13 -0.02 -9.44
N ALA A 60 1.77 -0.20 -10.70
CA ALA A 60 2.33 -1.22 -11.56
C ALA A 60 2.71 -0.59 -12.89
N ARG A 61 3.87 -0.95 -13.42
CA ARG A 61 4.35 -0.47 -14.71
C ARG A 61 5.08 -1.54 -15.48
N LEU A 62 5.05 -1.42 -16.79
CA LEU A 62 5.81 -2.29 -17.67
C LEU A 62 6.25 -1.55 -18.93
N ASN A 63 7.33 -2.02 -19.54
CA ASN A 63 7.81 -1.48 -20.79
C ASN A 63 7.17 -2.23 -21.96
N GLY A 64 6.10 -1.68 -22.51
CA GLY A 64 5.35 -2.29 -23.61
C GLY A 64 6.18 -2.36 -24.89
N ALA A 65 6.98 -1.32 -25.15
CA ALA A 65 7.85 -1.26 -26.33
C ALA A 65 8.90 -2.37 -26.35
N LYS A 66 9.50 -2.69 -25.20
CA LYS A 66 10.48 -3.80 -25.06
C LYS A 66 9.83 -5.17 -25.12
N GLN A 67 8.55 -5.27 -24.73
CA GLN A 67 7.83 -6.54 -24.61
C GLN A 67 6.85 -6.79 -25.76
N GLY A 68 6.84 -5.92 -26.79
CA GLY A 68 5.99 -6.06 -27.97
C GLY A 68 4.50 -5.81 -27.72
N LEU A 69 4.13 -5.11 -26.65
CA LEU A 69 2.75 -4.82 -26.26
C LEU A 69 2.34 -3.41 -26.67
N ARG A 70 1.09 -3.25 -27.10
CA ARG A 70 0.50 -1.93 -27.35
C ARG A 70 0.13 -1.28 -26.01
N PRO A 71 0.12 0.07 -25.91
CA PRO A 71 -0.21 0.75 -24.66
C PRO A 71 -1.55 0.35 -24.05
N ASN A 72 -2.57 0.07 -24.86
CA ASN A 72 -3.88 -0.35 -24.34
C ASN A 72 -3.81 -1.77 -23.74
N ASP A 73 -3.15 -2.72 -24.42
CA ASP A 73 -2.94 -4.07 -23.89
C ASP A 73 -2.14 -4.01 -22.57
N CYS A 74 -1.15 -3.12 -22.48
CA CYS A 74 -0.41 -2.87 -21.25
C CYS A 74 -1.33 -2.36 -20.13
N LYS A 75 -2.21 -1.40 -20.43
CA LYS A 75 -3.15 -0.84 -19.44
C LYS A 75 -4.11 -1.90 -18.93
N ASP A 76 -4.73 -2.66 -19.84
CA ASP A 76 -5.70 -3.70 -19.49
C ASP A 76 -5.05 -4.74 -18.56
N MET A 77 -3.87 -5.23 -18.93
CA MET A 77 -3.13 -6.19 -18.12
C MET A 77 -2.72 -5.64 -16.74
N LEU A 78 -2.25 -4.38 -16.68
CA LEU A 78 -1.89 -3.73 -15.42
C LEU A 78 -3.11 -3.46 -14.53
N VAL A 79 -4.26 -3.12 -15.11
CA VAL A 79 -5.54 -2.96 -14.41
C VAL A 79 -6.02 -4.29 -13.84
N ASP A 80 -5.90 -5.38 -14.59
CA ASP A 80 -6.28 -6.72 -14.13
C ASP A 80 -5.37 -7.19 -12.97
N LEU A 81 -4.05 -7.02 -13.11
CA LEU A 81 -3.09 -7.32 -12.05
C LEU A 81 -3.40 -6.55 -10.76
N LEU A 82 -3.55 -5.22 -10.85
CA LEU A 82 -3.86 -4.38 -9.69
C LEU A 82 -5.24 -4.69 -9.12
N GLY A 83 -6.22 -5.03 -9.96
CA GLY A 83 -7.55 -5.47 -9.55
C GLY A 83 -7.52 -6.74 -8.71
N HIS A 84 -6.73 -7.75 -9.10
CA HIS A 84 -6.55 -8.97 -8.31
C HIS A 84 -5.94 -8.70 -6.93
N LEU A 85 -4.90 -7.85 -6.89
CA LEU A 85 -4.26 -7.47 -5.63
C LEU A 85 -5.17 -6.65 -4.73
N PHE A 86 -5.95 -5.75 -5.33
CA PHE A 86 -6.93 -4.95 -4.61
C PHE A 86 -8.08 -5.80 -4.05
N ASP A 87 -8.55 -6.81 -4.79
CA ASP A 87 -9.58 -7.72 -4.31
C ASP A 87 -9.10 -8.56 -3.11
N GLY A 88 -7.84 -8.99 -3.16
CA GLY A 88 -7.15 -9.61 -2.03
C GLY A 88 -7.14 -8.69 -0.80
N TYR A 89 -6.73 -7.43 -0.98
CA TYR A 89 -6.70 -6.43 0.10
C TYR A 89 -8.08 -6.16 0.71
N LEU A 90 -9.14 -6.12 -0.10
CA LEU A 90 -10.51 -5.94 0.42
C LEU A 90 -11.01 -7.13 1.24
N SER A 91 -10.55 -8.33 0.93
CA SER A 91 -10.98 -9.58 1.57
C SER A 91 -10.18 -9.88 2.84
N GLU A 92 -8.86 -9.77 2.75
CA GLU A 92 -7.92 -9.82 3.87
C GLU A 92 -6.99 -8.61 3.75
N PRO A 93 -7.03 -7.63 4.68
CA PRO A 93 -6.23 -6.41 4.60
C PRO A 93 -4.75 -6.70 4.90
N ARG A 94 -4.11 -7.43 3.99
CA ARG A 94 -2.68 -7.62 3.88
C ARG A 94 -2.22 -6.75 2.73
N GLU A 95 -1.26 -5.88 3.00
CA GLU A 95 -0.63 -5.08 1.96
C GLU A 95 0.31 -6.00 1.18
N PRO A 96 0.05 -6.26 -0.12
CA PRO A 96 0.86 -7.20 -0.89
C PRO A 96 2.28 -6.65 -1.16
N PHE A 97 2.45 -5.33 -1.11
CA PHE A 97 3.73 -4.65 -1.28
C PHE A 97 3.85 -3.49 -0.30
N THR A 98 5.00 -3.35 0.35
CA THR A 98 5.30 -2.27 1.30
C THR A 98 6.60 -1.57 0.92
N GLY A 99 6.53 -0.26 0.66
CA GLY A 99 7.72 0.58 0.47
C GLY A 99 7.88 1.19 -0.93
N PRO A 100 8.80 2.16 -1.08
CA PRO A 100 8.91 2.99 -2.29
C PRO A 100 9.68 2.31 -3.45
N LYS A 101 10.22 1.11 -3.21
CA LYS A 101 11.08 0.41 -4.16
C LYS A 101 10.23 -0.32 -5.20
N TRP A 102 10.69 -0.27 -6.45
CA TRP A 102 10.12 -1.08 -7.52
C TRP A 102 10.63 -2.52 -7.40
N GLU A 103 9.71 -3.45 -7.31
CA GLU A 103 9.96 -4.88 -7.30
C GLU A 103 9.57 -5.46 -8.67
N GLU A 104 10.41 -6.33 -9.20
CA GLU A 104 10.16 -7.00 -10.47
C GLU A 104 9.38 -8.30 -10.21
N LEU A 105 8.34 -8.54 -10.99
CA LEU A 105 7.55 -9.77 -10.95
C LEU A 105 7.17 -10.22 -12.36
N GLN A 106 6.84 -11.51 -12.49
CA GLN A 106 6.32 -12.10 -13.72
C GLN A 106 4.80 -12.16 -13.66
N TYR A 107 4.12 -11.61 -14.66
CA TYR A 107 2.66 -11.67 -14.79
C TYR A 107 2.28 -11.97 -16.23
N GLU A 108 1.54 -13.07 -16.45
CA GLU A 108 1.10 -13.51 -17.78
C GLU A 108 2.22 -13.62 -18.84
N GLY A 109 3.44 -13.95 -18.41
CA GLY A 109 4.62 -14.05 -19.28
C GLY A 109 5.34 -12.73 -19.56
N TYR A 110 4.93 -11.65 -18.89
CA TYR A 110 5.54 -10.32 -18.99
C TYR A 110 6.22 -9.91 -17.68
N VAL A 111 7.32 -9.17 -17.85
CA VAL A 111 8.01 -8.50 -16.75
C VAL A 111 7.23 -7.25 -16.38
N VAL A 112 6.72 -7.22 -15.16
CA VAL A 112 6.01 -6.08 -14.57
C VAL A 112 6.80 -5.60 -13.36
N PHE A 113 6.89 -4.30 -13.19
CA PHE A 113 7.44 -3.67 -12.00
C PHE A 113 6.30 -3.15 -11.15
N MET A 114 6.35 -3.44 -9.86
CA MET A 114 5.33 -3.04 -8.90
C MET A 114 5.91 -2.35 -7.69
N ARG A 115 5.12 -1.46 -7.08
CA ARG A 115 5.41 -0.91 -5.76
C ARG A 115 4.11 -0.60 -5.02
N GLY A 116 4.18 -0.68 -3.69
CA GLY A 116 3.07 -0.31 -2.81
C GLY A 116 3.23 1.09 -2.22
N GLN A 117 2.33 1.43 -1.30
CA GLN A 117 2.46 2.64 -0.49
C GLN A 117 3.67 2.55 0.45
N GLU A 118 4.38 3.66 0.60
CA GLU A 118 5.33 3.82 1.69
C GLU A 118 4.51 3.94 2.98
N ARG A 119 4.76 3.07 3.97
CA ARG A 119 4.16 3.15 5.31
C ARG A 119 4.74 4.36 6.04
N ALA A 120 4.32 5.56 5.67
CA ALA A 120 4.79 6.79 6.28
C ALA A 120 4.18 6.95 7.69
N GLN A 121 5.06 7.02 8.68
CA GLN A 121 4.90 7.52 10.05
C GLN A 121 4.06 6.75 11.07
N GLN A 122 2.87 6.21 10.77
CA GLN A 122 2.03 5.69 11.86
C GLN A 122 2.64 4.45 12.56
N ILE A 123 3.30 3.56 11.81
CA ILE A 123 3.93 2.36 12.39
C ILE A 123 5.28 2.67 13.00
N GLU A 124 6.04 3.63 12.48
CA GLU A 124 7.26 4.08 13.15
C GLU A 124 6.96 4.80 14.47
N VAL A 125 5.89 5.60 14.52
CA VAL A 125 5.43 6.24 15.77
C VAL A 125 4.89 5.19 16.74
N LEU A 126 4.10 4.22 16.28
CA LEU A 126 3.57 3.14 17.13
C LEU A 126 4.70 2.21 17.63
N ALA A 127 5.63 1.83 16.76
CA ALA A 127 6.79 1.03 17.11
C ALA A 127 7.74 1.78 18.05
N ALA A 128 7.97 3.08 17.82
CA ALA A 128 8.75 3.93 18.72
C ALA A 128 8.06 4.09 20.08
N GLN A 129 6.74 4.23 20.12
CA GLN A 129 5.94 4.28 21.35
C GLN A 129 6.01 2.96 22.13
N LEU A 130 5.82 1.82 21.46
CA LEU A 130 5.95 0.49 22.08
C LEU A 130 7.36 0.24 22.64
N LEU A 131 8.41 0.67 21.93
CA LEU A 131 9.80 0.58 22.41
C LEU A 131 10.08 1.52 23.60
N HIS A 132 9.50 2.72 23.63
CA HIS A 132 9.62 3.64 24.76
C HIS A 132 8.86 3.16 26.00
N ASP A 133 7.70 2.53 25.83
CA ASP A 133 6.91 1.97 26.92
C ASP A 133 7.57 0.73 27.53
N ASP A 134 8.17 -0.15 26.71
CA ASP A 134 8.98 -1.27 27.21
C ASP A 134 10.24 -0.78 27.97
N ALA A 135 10.92 0.25 27.45
CA ALA A 135 12.05 0.87 28.14
C ALA A 135 11.65 1.48 29.49
N ARG A 136 10.49 2.17 29.58
CA ARG A 136 9.95 2.70 30.85
C ARG A 136 9.58 1.59 31.83
N GLN A 137 9.02 0.48 31.36
CA GLN A 137 8.69 -0.67 32.22
C GLN A 137 9.96 -1.35 32.77
N ARG A 138 11.02 -1.49 31.97
CA ARG A 138 12.31 -2.02 32.43
C ARG A 138 12.97 -1.11 33.47
N SER A 139 12.92 0.21 33.29
CA SER A 139 13.44 1.16 34.28
C SER A 139 12.69 1.13 35.61
N ARG A 140 11.36 0.90 35.61
CA ARG A 140 10.56 0.72 36.83
C ARG A 140 10.85 -0.58 37.58
N ARG A 141 11.23 -1.64 36.86
CA ARG A 141 11.63 -2.93 37.47
C ARG A 141 13.03 -2.89 38.07
N ALA A 142 13.90 -2.02 37.59
CA ALA A 142 15.29 -1.91 38.06
C ALA A 142 15.45 -1.07 39.36
N THR A 143 14.37 -0.52 39.93
CA THR A 143 14.42 0.34 41.13
C THR A 143 13.91 -0.33 42.41
N TRP A 144 13.48 -1.60 42.36
CA TRP A 144 13.17 -2.34 43.59
C TRP A 144 14.40 -3.12 44.06
N SER A 145 15.31 -2.42 44.72
CA SER A 145 16.21 -3.07 45.68
C SER A 145 15.40 -3.30 46.96
N PRO A 146 15.19 -4.55 47.41
CA PRO A 146 14.71 -4.77 48.76
C PRO A 146 15.82 -4.25 49.68
N ASN A 147 15.52 -3.25 50.50
CA ASN A 147 16.43 -2.77 51.53
C ASN A 147 16.61 -3.93 52.54
N PRO A 148 17.79 -4.56 52.65
CA PRO A 148 18.02 -5.58 53.65
C PRO A 148 18.62 -4.89 54.87
N HIS A 149 17.79 -4.67 55.89
CA HIS A 149 18.11 -4.48 57.31
C HIS A 149 17.16 -3.47 57.94
N ASP A 150 16.06 -3.99 58.47
CA ASP A 150 15.49 -3.52 59.72
C ASP A 150 15.26 -4.80 60.56
N ASP A 151 16.36 -5.39 61.05
CA ASP A 151 16.29 -6.36 62.14
C ASP A 151 16.15 -5.53 63.43
N ASP A 152 14.90 -5.35 63.80
CA ASP A 152 14.43 -4.76 65.04
C ASP A 152 14.99 -5.58 66.21
N GLN A 153 15.82 -4.93 67.03
CA GLN A 153 16.26 -5.49 68.31
C GLN A 153 15.03 -5.60 69.22
N SER A 154 14.60 -6.83 69.47
CA SER A 154 13.70 -7.15 70.58
C SER A 154 14.40 -8.13 71.53
N ASP A 155 14.43 -7.69 72.78
CA ASP A 155 14.90 -8.30 74.04
C ASP A 155 16.41 -8.28 74.39
#